data_AF-A0A379THB8-F1
#
_entry.id   AF-A0A379THB8-F1
#
_cell.length_a   1.000
_cell.length_b   1.000
_cell.length_c   1.000
_cell.angle_alpha   90.00
_cell.angle_beta   90.00
_cell.angle_gamma   90.00
#
_symmetry.space_group_name_H-M   'P 1'
#
loop_
_entity.id
_entity.type
_entity.pdbx_description
1 polymer ?
#
loop_
_entity_poly.entity_id
_entity_poly.type
_entity_poly.pdbx_seq_one_letter_code
_entity_poly.pdbx_strand_id
1 'polypeptide(L)'
;MAMQKKHLWYHIRSYLLKEDELPTLISNLNKDLPLIRNLPESHDQYRVFSREYYWSPAYQYFDDPYYGDKGWQNIYTDWQKQGEPIATICLTSESHHWESDSSGDNELSYLAPCEFMYHGMKLNYSENTGEWLDSGWRCYIFGSVYSQ
;
A
#
# COMPACT_ATOMS: atom_id res chain seq x y z
N MET A 1 -35.41 -18.81 17.22
CA MET A 1 -35.06 -17.58 16.48
C MET A 1 -33.55 -17.55 16.31
N ALA A 2 -33.03 -17.74 15.09
CA ALA A 2 -31.60 -17.59 14.82
C ALA A 2 -31.28 -16.09 14.70
N MET A 3 -30.37 -15.60 15.53
CA MET A 3 -29.96 -14.21 15.55
C MET A 3 -29.08 -13.94 14.32
N GLN A 4 -29.54 -13.06 13.42
CA GLN A 4 -28.82 -12.69 12.22
C GLN A 4 -27.54 -11.93 12.62
N LYS A 5 -26.37 -12.56 12.43
CA LYS A 5 -25.08 -11.88 12.61
C LYS A 5 -24.92 -10.85 11.48
N LYS A 6 -24.76 -9.58 11.85
CA LYS A 6 -24.32 -8.54 10.92
C LYS A 6 -22.79 -8.53 10.92
N HIS A 7 -22.20 -8.78 9.76
CA HIS A 7 -20.76 -8.66 9.56
C HIS A 7 -20.43 -7.21 9.20
N LEU A 8 -19.53 -6.61 9.98
CA LEU A 8 -18.98 -5.29 9.71
C LEU A 8 -17.65 -5.47 8.96
N TRP A 9 -17.55 -4.86 7.78
CA TRP A 9 -16.33 -4.85 6.98
C TRP A 9 -15.79 -3.42 6.97
N TYR A 10 -14.50 -3.25 7.29
CA TYR A 10 -13.81 -1.98 7.27
C TYR A 10 -12.60 -2.06 6.35
N HIS A 11 -12.33 -0.99 5.61
CA HIS A 11 -11.13 -0.84 4.80
C HIS A 11 -10.35 0.33 5.39
N ILE A 12 -9.18 0.06 5.96
CA ILE A 12 -8.26 1.08 6.48
C ILE A 12 -7.13 1.24 5.48
N ARG A 13 -6.93 2.46 5.00
CA ARG A 13 -5.86 2.83 4.07
C ARG A 13 -5.11 4.02 4.61
N SER A 14 -3.84 4.12 4.26
CA SER A 14 -3.01 5.27 4.62
C SER A 14 -2.29 5.79 3.40
N TYR A 15 -2.14 7.12 3.37
CA TYR A 15 -1.56 7.85 2.26
C TYR A 15 -0.65 8.93 2.80
N LEU A 16 0.48 9.13 2.14
CA LEU A 16 1.32 10.31 2.29
C LEU A 16 0.82 11.37 1.33
N LEU A 17 0.78 12.61 1.78
CA LEU A 17 0.46 13.77 0.96
C LEU A 17 1.20 14.98 1.52
N LYS A 18 1.26 16.06 0.73
CA LYS A 18 1.75 17.33 1.26
C LYS A 18 0.73 17.94 2.21
N GLU A 19 1.23 18.59 3.26
CA GLU A 19 0.39 19.14 4.33
C GLU A 19 -0.56 20.24 3.84
N ASP A 20 -0.13 21.03 2.86
CA ASP A 20 -0.91 22.10 2.24
C ASP A 20 -2.08 21.59 1.38
N GLU A 21 -1.98 20.37 0.84
CA GLU A 21 -3.06 19.72 0.05
C GLU A 21 -4.12 19.05 0.93
N LEU A 22 -3.81 18.76 2.20
CA LEU A 22 -4.69 18.04 3.12
C LEU A 22 -6.08 18.69 3.29
N PRO A 23 -6.21 20.01 3.54
CA PRO A 23 -7.53 20.63 3.70
C PRO A 23 -8.40 20.50 2.45
N THR A 24 -7.79 20.62 1.27
CA THR A 24 -8.47 20.51 -0.02
C THR A 24 -8.96 19.08 -0.25
N LEU A 25 -8.11 18.09 -0.02
CA LEU A 25 -8.48 16.68 -0.17
C LEU A 25 -9.63 16.30 0.77
N ILE A 26 -9.51 16.64 2.06
CA ILE A 26 -10.56 16.33 3.06
C ILE A 26 -11.88 17.03 2.72
N SER A 27 -11.85 18.29 2.26
CA SER A 27 -13.07 18.96 1.83
C SER A 27 -13.74 18.27 0.65
N ASN A 28 -12.99 17.70 -0.30
CA ASN A 28 -13.56 17.01 -1.46
C ASN A 28 -14.13 15.64 -1.07
N LEU A 29 -13.39 14.86 -0.26
CA LEU A 29 -13.84 13.55 0.21
C LEU A 29 -15.12 13.66 1.07
N ASN A 30 -15.27 14.73 1.85
CA ASN A 30 -16.50 14.98 2.62
C ASN A 30 -17.70 15.41 1.76
N LYS A 31 -17.46 15.97 0.57
CA LYS A 31 -18.51 16.40 -0.36
C LYS A 31 -18.98 15.26 -1.26
N ASP A 32 -18.06 14.40 -1.69
CA ASP A 32 -18.31 13.36 -2.69
C ASP A 32 -17.76 12.00 -2.22
N LEU A 33 -18.62 11.20 -1.59
CA LEU A 33 -18.28 9.85 -1.10
C LEU A 33 -17.74 8.91 -2.20
N PRO A 34 -18.31 8.90 -3.43
CA PRO A 34 -17.73 8.19 -4.58
C PRO A 34 -16.23 8.44 -4.81
N LEU A 35 -15.72 9.64 -4.52
CA LEU A 35 -14.29 9.97 -4.67
C LEU A 35 -13.39 9.06 -3.84
N ILE A 36 -13.86 8.58 -2.68
CA ILE A 36 -13.12 7.64 -1.83
C ILE A 36 -12.82 6.33 -2.58
N ARG A 37 -13.74 5.89 -3.46
CA ARG A 37 -13.57 4.67 -4.27
C ARG A 37 -12.55 4.84 -5.40
N ASN A 38 -12.30 6.09 -5.79
CA ASN A 38 -11.33 6.42 -6.84
C ASN A 38 -9.92 6.65 -6.26
N LEU A 39 -9.75 6.59 -4.94
CA LEU A 39 -8.43 6.66 -4.34
C LEU A 39 -7.62 5.40 -4.73
N PRO A 40 -6.33 5.56 -5.05
CA PRO A 40 -5.47 4.45 -5.43
C PRO A 40 -5.38 3.41 -4.31
N GLU A 41 -5.21 2.17 -4.71
CA GLU A 41 -5.08 1.03 -3.81
C GLU A 41 -3.68 0.44 -3.91
N SER A 42 -3.18 -0.12 -2.80
CA SER A 42 -1.93 -0.88 -2.80
C SER A 42 -2.02 -2.01 -3.81
N HIS A 43 -0.98 -2.12 -4.65
CA HIS A 43 -0.90 -3.20 -5.62
C HIS A 43 -0.38 -4.47 -4.94
N ASP A 44 -0.90 -5.61 -5.39
CA ASP A 44 -0.45 -6.92 -4.97
C ASP A 44 0.74 -7.36 -5.86
N GLN A 45 1.87 -7.66 -5.22
CA GLN A 45 3.11 -8.09 -5.85
C GLN A 45 3.30 -9.60 -5.65
N TYR A 46 3.18 -10.35 -6.75
CA TYR A 46 3.35 -11.81 -6.79
C TYR A 46 4.63 -12.25 -7.51
N ARG A 47 5.34 -11.32 -8.17
CA ARG A 47 6.33 -11.64 -9.23
C ARG A 47 7.78 -11.47 -8.80
N VAL A 48 8.02 -10.96 -7.60
CA VAL A 48 9.35 -10.66 -7.07
C VAL A 48 9.49 -11.39 -5.74
N PHE A 49 10.64 -12.05 -5.55
CA PHE A 49 10.90 -12.83 -4.35
C PHE A 49 10.92 -11.95 -3.10
N SER A 50 10.56 -12.55 -1.97
CA SER A 50 10.64 -11.89 -0.67
C SER A 50 12.07 -11.36 -0.44
N ARG A 51 12.16 -10.12 0.07
CA ARG A 51 13.40 -9.37 0.33
C ARG A 51 14.20 -8.92 -0.90
N GLU A 52 13.73 -9.19 -2.10
CA GLU A 52 14.28 -8.62 -3.34
C GLU A 52 13.58 -7.31 -3.74
N TYR A 53 12.69 -6.78 -2.91
CA TYR A 53 11.99 -5.53 -3.18
C TYR A 53 12.94 -4.32 -3.11
N TYR A 54 12.65 -3.28 -3.89
CA TYR A 54 13.40 -2.02 -4.03
C TYR A 54 14.74 -2.11 -4.78
N TRP A 55 15.60 -3.07 -4.44
CA TRP A 55 16.97 -3.13 -4.98
C TRP A 55 17.16 -4.08 -6.17
N SER A 56 16.27 -5.07 -6.35
CA SER A 56 16.50 -6.09 -7.38
C SER A 56 16.14 -5.58 -8.79
N PRO A 57 16.84 -6.06 -9.83
CA PRO A 57 16.46 -5.80 -11.21
C PRO A 57 15.04 -6.28 -11.54
N ALA A 58 14.57 -7.35 -10.89
CA ALA A 58 13.21 -7.86 -11.07
C ALA A 58 12.18 -6.85 -10.53
N TYR A 59 12.40 -6.27 -9.35
CA TYR A 59 11.53 -5.23 -8.82
C TYR A 59 11.47 -4.01 -9.73
N GLN A 60 12.63 -3.54 -10.21
CA GLN A 60 12.72 -2.40 -11.12
C GLN A 60 12.05 -2.67 -12.47
N TYR A 61 12.12 -3.90 -12.97
CA TYR A 61 11.43 -4.29 -14.21
C TYR A 61 9.90 -4.23 -14.08
N PHE A 62 9.38 -4.62 -12.91
CA PHE A 62 7.95 -4.56 -12.60
C PHE A 62 7.52 -3.22 -11.99
N ASP A 63 8.44 -2.26 -11.85
CA ASP A 63 8.18 -0.88 -11.47
C ASP A 63 7.89 -0.04 -12.73
N ASP A 64 6.89 -0.49 -13.49
CA ASP A 64 6.41 0.18 -14.70
C ASP A 64 4.91 0.44 -14.55
N PRO A 65 4.38 1.61 -14.99
CA PRO A 65 2.95 1.92 -14.95
C PRO A 65 2.04 0.83 -15.55
N TYR A 66 2.54 0.03 -16.50
CA TYR A 66 1.84 -1.11 -17.08
C TYR A 66 1.53 -2.21 -16.05
N TYR A 67 2.41 -2.41 -15.07
CA TYR A 67 2.25 -3.40 -13.99
C TYR A 67 1.67 -2.80 -12.71
N GLY A 68 1.30 -1.51 -12.74
CA GLY A 68 0.69 -0.77 -11.65
C GLY A 68 1.45 0.50 -11.32
N ASP A 69 0.72 1.58 -11.05
CA ASP A 69 1.31 2.84 -10.59
C ASP A 69 1.82 2.68 -9.15
N LYS A 70 3.15 2.66 -8.96
CA LYS A 70 3.79 2.75 -7.64
C LYS A 70 4.19 4.21 -7.35
N GLY A 71 4.25 4.55 -6.06
CA GLY A 71 4.72 5.88 -5.63
C GLY A 71 3.65 6.97 -5.63
N TRP A 72 4.01 8.16 -6.11
CA TRP A 72 3.18 9.37 -6.06
C TRP A 72 2.18 9.41 -7.22
N GLN A 73 0.92 9.61 -6.90
CA GLN A 73 -0.20 9.58 -7.83
C GLN A 73 -1.10 10.80 -7.64
N ASN A 74 -1.52 11.37 -8.76
CA ASN A 74 -2.46 12.48 -8.79
C ASN A 74 -3.90 11.98 -8.60
N ILE A 75 -4.63 12.63 -7.70
CA ILE A 75 -6.06 12.39 -7.49
C ILE A 75 -6.85 13.42 -8.26
N TYR A 76 -7.88 12.97 -8.96
CA TYR A 76 -8.80 13.80 -9.74
C TYR A 76 -10.21 13.60 -9.20
N THR A 77 -11.06 14.62 -9.35
CA THR A 77 -12.48 14.52 -9.01
C THR A 77 -13.23 13.59 -9.98
N ASP A 78 -12.76 13.51 -11.22
CA ASP A 78 -13.33 12.67 -12.27
C ASP A 78 -12.44 11.45 -12.58
N TRP A 79 -13.07 10.31 -12.84
CA TRP A 79 -12.40 9.06 -13.19
C TRP A 79 -11.68 9.14 -14.54
N GLN A 80 -12.10 10.03 -15.44
CA GLN A 80 -11.40 10.28 -16.70
C GLN A 80 -10.11 11.09 -16.53
N LYS A 81 -9.75 11.46 -15.29
CA LYS A 81 -8.55 12.24 -14.95
C LYS A 81 -8.46 13.55 -15.76
N GLN A 82 -9.61 14.19 -16.00
CA GLN A 82 -9.68 15.44 -16.74
C GLN A 82 -9.56 16.64 -15.79
N GLY A 83 -8.77 17.63 -16.20
CA GLY A 83 -8.56 18.86 -15.44
C GLY A 83 -7.37 18.78 -14.48
N GLU A 84 -7.34 19.70 -13.52
CA GLU A 84 -6.25 19.79 -12.53
C GLU A 84 -6.46 18.78 -11.40
N PRO A 85 -5.38 18.14 -10.91
CA PRO A 85 -5.47 17.24 -9.77
C PRO A 85 -5.82 18.00 -8.49
N ILE A 86 -6.60 17.37 -7.61
CA ILE A 86 -6.99 17.95 -6.31
C ILE A 86 -5.94 17.76 -5.23
N ALA A 87 -5.10 16.72 -5.38
CA ALA A 87 -4.00 16.40 -4.49
C ALA A 87 -3.07 15.38 -5.16
N THR A 88 -1.83 15.31 -4.69
CA THR A 88 -0.89 14.24 -5.04
C THR A 88 -0.66 13.39 -3.79
N ILE A 89 -0.91 12.09 -3.89
CA ILE A 89 -0.76 11.17 -2.76
C ILE A 89 0.19 10.04 -3.09
N CYS A 90 0.87 9.49 -2.08
CA CYS A 90 1.68 8.29 -2.20
C CYS A 90 1.15 7.23 -1.25
N LEU A 91 1.01 6.01 -1.76
CA LEU A 91 0.66 4.85 -0.93
C LEU A 91 1.78 4.61 0.08
N THR A 92 1.44 4.26 1.32
CA THR A 92 2.43 3.99 2.38
C THR A 92 2.92 2.54 2.37
N SER A 93 2.17 1.64 1.74
CA SER A 93 2.43 0.22 1.75
C SER A 93 2.13 -0.46 0.41
N GLU A 94 2.87 -1.52 0.13
CA GLU A 94 2.66 -2.47 -0.97
C GLU A 94 2.33 -3.83 -0.37
N SER A 95 1.49 -4.60 -1.07
CA SER A 95 1.06 -5.91 -0.61
C SER A 95 1.88 -6.98 -1.33
N HIS A 96 2.55 -7.83 -0.57
CA HIS A 96 3.43 -8.86 -1.12
C HIS A 96 2.86 -10.22 -0.79
N HIS A 97 2.67 -11.01 -1.83
CA HIS A 97 2.12 -12.35 -1.72
C HIS A 97 3.05 -13.32 -2.40
N TRP A 98 3.32 -14.41 -1.71
CA TRP A 98 4.05 -15.53 -2.26
C TRP A 98 3.26 -16.81 -2.06
N GLU A 99 3.03 -17.55 -3.14
CA GLU A 99 2.42 -18.87 -3.08
C GLU A 99 3.35 -19.82 -2.31
N SER A 100 2.77 -20.60 -1.40
CA SER A 100 3.51 -21.64 -0.67
C SER A 100 4.12 -22.63 -1.66
N ASP A 101 5.38 -23.01 -1.44
CA ASP A 101 5.87 -24.27 -2.00
C ASP A 101 4.97 -25.40 -1.49
N SER A 102 4.85 -26.51 -2.23
CA SER A 102 3.90 -27.62 -2.00
C SER A 102 3.92 -28.31 -0.62
N SER A 103 4.63 -27.78 0.38
CA SER A 103 4.71 -28.23 1.77
C SER A 103 3.53 -27.81 2.66
N GLY A 104 2.63 -26.94 2.20
CA GLY A 104 1.42 -26.56 2.96
C GLY A 104 1.69 -25.65 4.17
N ASP A 105 2.89 -25.07 4.26
CA ASP A 105 3.21 -24.02 5.23
C ASP A 105 2.77 -22.67 4.66
N ASN A 106 1.79 -22.05 5.32
CA ASN A 106 1.16 -20.75 5.06
C ASN A 106 1.76 -19.89 3.94
N GLU A 107 0.91 -19.55 2.96
CA GLU A 107 1.13 -18.45 2.00
C GLU A 107 1.79 -17.26 2.71
N LEU A 108 2.97 -16.87 2.24
CA LEU A 108 3.70 -15.76 2.84
C LEU A 108 3.11 -14.47 2.28
N SER A 109 2.15 -13.90 3.00
CA SER A 109 1.52 -12.63 2.65
C SER A 109 1.81 -11.57 3.72
N TYR A 110 2.32 -10.42 3.30
CA TYR A 110 2.63 -9.31 4.19
C TYR A 110 2.60 -7.96 3.48
N LEU A 111 2.31 -6.90 4.23
CA LEU A 111 2.50 -5.54 3.74
C LEU A 111 3.96 -5.13 3.93
N ALA A 112 4.53 -4.47 2.94
CA ALA A 112 5.83 -3.81 3.03
C ALA A 112 5.66 -2.29 2.87
N PRO A 113 6.59 -1.48 3.39
CA PRO A 113 6.59 -0.05 3.10
C PRO A 113 6.67 0.19 1.59
N CYS A 114 6.07 1.27 1.10
CA CYS A 114 6.39 1.72 -0.25
C CYS A 114 7.87 2.11 -0.34
N GLU A 115 8.43 2.06 -1.56
CA GLU A 115 9.84 2.39 -1.79
C GLU A 115 10.23 3.78 -1.23
N PHE A 116 9.35 4.77 -1.37
CA PHE A 116 9.58 6.12 -0.85
C PHE A 116 9.81 6.12 0.66
N MET A 117 8.99 5.38 1.43
CA MET A 117 9.16 5.24 2.87
C MET A 117 10.40 4.43 3.21
N TYR A 118 10.65 3.34 2.49
CA TYR A 118 11.81 2.48 2.69
C TYR A 118 13.12 3.29 2.63
N HIS A 119 13.30 4.09 1.58
CA HIS A 119 14.48 4.94 1.44
C HIS A 119 14.45 6.16 2.37
N GLY A 120 13.31 6.86 2.47
CA GLY A 120 13.18 8.07 3.27
C GLY A 120 13.43 7.84 4.76
N MET A 121 13.01 6.68 5.28
CA MET A 121 13.21 6.28 6.67
C MET A 121 14.47 5.43 6.88
N LYS A 122 15.21 5.10 5.81
CA LYS A 122 16.40 4.25 5.84
C LYS A 122 16.13 2.90 6.50
N LEU A 123 15.03 2.26 6.07
CA LEU A 123 14.60 0.98 6.58
C LEU A 123 15.48 -0.16 6.06
N ASN A 124 15.61 -1.21 6.86
CA ASN A 124 16.29 -2.44 6.53
C ASN A 124 15.41 -3.62 6.92
N TYR A 125 15.57 -4.74 6.23
CA TYR A 125 14.87 -5.97 6.61
C TYR A 125 15.29 -6.42 8.02
N SER A 126 14.31 -6.79 8.83
CA SER A 126 14.56 -7.54 10.06
C SER A 126 14.73 -9.04 9.77
N GLU A 127 14.95 -9.84 10.80
CA GLU A 127 14.94 -11.30 10.69
C GLU A 127 13.53 -11.83 10.41
N ASN A 128 12.49 -11.13 10.85
CA ASN A 128 11.08 -11.51 10.71
C ASN A 128 10.45 -10.93 9.43
N THR A 129 9.47 -11.64 8.89
CA THR A 129 8.66 -11.16 7.75
C THR A 129 7.67 -10.10 8.22
N GLY A 130 7.48 -9.03 7.43
CA GLY A 130 6.58 -7.93 7.78
C GLY A 130 7.17 -6.93 8.78
N GLU A 131 8.46 -7.05 9.10
CA GLU A 131 9.17 -6.19 10.03
C GLU A 131 10.35 -5.47 9.37
N TRP A 132 10.46 -4.17 9.65
CA TRP A 132 11.56 -3.32 9.20
C TRP A 132 12.19 -2.59 10.38
N LEU A 133 13.51 -2.42 10.28
CA LEU A 133 14.30 -1.70 11.26
C LEU A 133 14.86 -0.43 10.65
N ASP A 134 14.79 0.68 11.36
CA ASP A 134 15.57 1.86 10.99
C ASP A 134 17.01 1.78 11.52
N SER A 135 17.83 2.77 11.16
CA SER A 135 19.22 2.87 11.64
C SER A 135 19.38 2.98 13.16
N GLY A 136 18.30 3.32 13.88
CA GLY A 136 18.25 3.41 15.34
C GLY A 136 17.69 2.17 16.01
N TRP A 137 17.51 1.06 15.28
CA TRP A 137 16.92 -0.19 15.75
C TRP A 137 15.45 -0.07 16.20
N ARG A 138 14.74 0.97 15.74
CA ARG A 138 13.29 1.05 15.94
C ARG A 138 12.60 0.12 14.95
N CYS A 139 11.70 -0.71 15.47
CA CYS A 139 10.92 -1.65 14.67
C CYS A 139 9.64 -1.01 14.16
N TYR A 140 9.38 -1.21 12.86
CA TYR A 140 8.18 -0.80 12.16
C TYR A 140 7.50 -2.04 11.58
N ILE A 141 6.23 -2.21 11.90
CA ILE A 141 5.41 -3.34 11.45
C ILE A 141 4.38 -2.80 10.48
N PHE A 142 4.35 -3.38 9.29
CA PHE A 142 3.31 -3.15 8.30
C PHE A 142 2.44 -4.42 8.33
N GLY A 143 1.13 -4.25 8.57
CA GLY A 143 0.25 -5.34 8.99
C GLY A 143 0.18 -6.56 8.05
N SER A 144 -0.47 -7.63 8.51
CA SER A 144 -0.78 -8.81 7.68
C SER A 144 -1.95 -8.52 6.74
N VAL A 145 -1.91 -9.06 5.52
CA VAL A 145 -2.98 -8.91 4.52
C VAL A 145 -4.21 -9.76 4.85
N TYR A 146 -4.12 -10.66 5.83
CA TYR A 146 -5.27 -11.43 6.31
C TYR A 146 -5.25 -11.59 7.83
N SER A 147 -6.27 -11.04 8.51
CA SER A 147 -6.75 -11.59 9.78
C SER A 147 -7.88 -12.58 9.44
N GLN A 148 -7.64 -13.87 9.57
CA GLN A 148 -8.72 -14.87 9.60
C GLN A 148 -9.50 -14.77 10.91
#